data_AF-A0A392SLW0-F1
#
_entry.id   AF-A0A392SLW0-F1
#
_cell.length_a   1.000
_cell.length_b   1.000
_cell.length_c   1.000
_cell.angle_alpha   90.00
_cell.angle_beta   90.00
_cell.angle_gamma   90.00
#
_symmetry.space_group_name_H-M   'P 1'
#
loop_
_entity.id
_entity.type
_entity.pdbx_description
1 polymer ?
#
loop_
_entity_poly.entity_id
_entity_poly.type
_entity_poly.pdbx_seq_one_letter_code
_entity_poly.pdbx_strand_id
1 'polypeptide(L)' 'MQHFTQGLRAQARMLLDASAGGSLKNKDEREAKKLVEAMAQNEYKVLNDRGAKKKAGMIELDTQTA' A
#
# COMPACT_ATOMS: atom_id res chain seq x y z
N MET A 1 -0.95 10.64 -17.35
CA MET A 1 -1.62 9.81 -16.31
C MET A 1 -3.06 9.36 -16.61
N GLN A 2 -3.83 10.01 -17.49
CA GLN A 2 -5.26 9.69 -17.68
C GLN A 2 -5.53 8.22 -18.04
N HIS A 3 -4.81 7.65 -19.02
CA HIS A 3 -5.01 6.27 -19.45
C HIS A 3 -4.56 5.23 -18.41
N PHE A 4 -3.45 5.50 -17.71
CA PHE A 4 -2.94 4.63 -16.64
C PHE A 4 -4.00 4.37 -15.56
N THR A 5 -4.68 5.43 -15.11
CA THR A 5 -5.67 5.32 -14.04
C THR A 5 -7.00 4.69 -14.45
N GLN A 6 -7.32 4.67 -15.75
CA GLN A 6 -8.55 4.10 -16.29
C GLN A 6 -8.46 2.57 -16.45
N GLY A 7 -7.26 2.04 -16.66
CA GLY A 7 -7.03 0.59 -16.76
C GLY A 7 -6.98 -0.14 -15.41
N LEU A 8 -7.00 0.59 -14.28
CA LEU A 8 -6.93 0.00 -12.96
C LEU A 8 -8.28 -0.56 -12.53
N ARG A 9 -8.24 -1.71 -11.84
CA ARG A 9 -9.43 -2.24 -11.14
C ARG A 9 -9.90 -1.22 -10.11
N ALA A 10 -11.21 -1.13 -9.88
CA ALA A 10 -11.83 -0.12 -9.00
C ALA A 10 -11.17 -0.04 -7.60
N GLN A 11 -10.84 -1.20 -7.00
CA GLN A 11 -10.17 -1.26 -5.71
C GLN A 11 -8.74 -0.67 -5.75
N ALA A 12 -7.96 -1.00 -6.77
CA ALA A 12 -6.61 -0.47 -6.95
C ALA A 12 -6.64 1.04 -7.20
N ARG A 13 -7.64 1.51 -7.96
CA ARG A 13 -7.87 2.94 -8.20
C ARG A 13 -8.20 3.70 -6.92
N MET A 14 -9.08 3.15 -6.09
CA MET A 14 -9.45 3.74 -4.79
C MET A 14 -8.25 3.81 -3.85
N LEU A 15 -7.46 2.73 -3.75
CA LEU A 15 -6.28 2.70 -2.88
C LEU A 15 -5.24 3.73 -3.33
N LEU A 16 -5.01 3.82 -4.64
CA LEU A 16 -4.11 4.79 -5.25
C LEU A 16 -4.53 6.24 -4.96
N ASP A 17 -5.83 6.56 -5.12
CA ASP A 17 -6.33 7.91 -4.82
C ASP A 17 -6.27 8.19 -3.30
N ALA A 18 -6.53 7.21 -2.44
CA ALA A 18 -6.35 7.37 -0.98
C ALA A 18 -4.88 7.63 -0.61
N SER A 19 -3.94 6.88 -1.18
CA SER A 19 -2.50 7.06 -0.95
C SER A 19 -1.97 8.39 -1.52
N ALA A 20 -2.60 8.92 -2.57
CA ALA A 20 -2.29 10.25 -3.12
C ALA A 20 -2.90 11.41 -2.32
N GLY A 21 -3.79 11.14 -1.35
CA GLY A 21 -4.53 12.16 -0.61
C GLY A 21 -5.63 12.85 -1.43
N GLY A 22 -6.15 12.17 -2.46
CA GLY A 22 -7.05 12.72 -3.46
C GLY A 22 -6.80 12.09 -4.82
N SER A 23 -7.34 12.64 -5.91
CA SER A 23 -7.09 12.02 -7.21
C SER A 23 -5.62 12.13 -7.61
N LEU A 24 -5.01 11.02 -8.04
CA LEU A 24 -3.65 11.02 -8.59
C LEU A 24 -3.49 12.00 -9.76
N LYS A 25 -4.58 12.34 -10.45
CA LYS A 25 -4.60 13.32 -11.55
C LYS A 25 -4.22 14.74 -11.12
N ASN A 26 -4.30 15.04 -9.83
CA ASN A 26 -3.96 16.35 -9.28
C ASN A 26 -2.48 16.44 -8.83
N LYS A 27 -1.74 15.34 -8.95
CA LYS A 27 -0.31 15.26 -8.61
C LYS A 27 0.54 15.57 -9.82
N ASP A 28 1.69 16.20 -9.59
CA ASP A 28 2.68 16.35 -10.64
C ASP A 28 3.32 14.98 -10.99
N GLU A 29 4.05 14.92 -12.10
CA GLU A 29 4.65 13.67 -12.58
C GLU A 29 5.64 13.06 -11.56
N ARG A 30 6.41 13.90 -10.86
CA ARG A 30 7.43 13.44 -9.91
C ARG A 30 6.78 12.87 -8.66
N GLU A 31 5.77 13.56 -8.13
CA GLU A 31 4.97 13.09 -7.00
C GLU A 31 4.27 11.77 -7.33
N ALA A 32 3.64 11.68 -8.50
CA ALA A 32 2.93 10.48 -8.92
C ALA A 32 3.88 9.29 -9.10
N LYS A 33 5.06 9.50 -9.70
CA LYS A 33 6.08 8.47 -9.86
C LYS A 33 6.59 7.97 -8.51
N LYS A 34 6.95 8.90 -7.61
CA LYS A 34 7.42 8.57 -6.26
C LYS A 34 6.38 7.77 -5.47
N LEU A 35 5.10 8.12 -5.61
CA LEU A 35 4.02 7.39 -4.97
C LEU A 35 3.91 5.96 -5.49
N VAL A 36 3.92 5.76 -6.81
CA VAL A 36 3.85 4.43 -7.42
C VAL A 36 5.05 3.57 -7.01
N GLU A 37 6.26 4.14 -7.02
CA GLU A 37 7.46 3.48 -6.53
C GLU A 37 7.34 3.07 -5.06
N ALA A 38 6.87 3.97 -4.20
CA ALA A 38 6.64 3.67 -2.78
C ALA A 38 5.59 2.57 -2.57
N MET A 39 4.50 2.57 -3.35
CA MET A 39 3.48 1.53 -3.29
C MET A 39 4.02 0.17 -3.73
N ALA A 40 4.80 0.11 -4.81
CA ALA A 40 5.44 -1.12 -5.28
C ALA A 40 6.47 -1.66 -4.28
N GLN A 41 7.22 -0.76 -3.61
CA GLN A 41 8.15 -1.14 -2.54
C GLN A 41 7.44 -1.61 -1.27
N ASN A 42 6.32 -0.99 -0.90
CA ASN A 42 5.53 -1.38 0.27
C ASN A 42 4.81 -2.72 0.08
N GLU A 43 4.34 -3.03 -1.13
CA GLU A 43 3.72 -4.33 -1.43
C GLU A 43 4.72 -5.49 -1.28
N TYR A 44 5.98 -5.26 -1.65
CA TYR A 44 7.07 -6.20 -1.40
C TYR A 44 7.29 -6.43 0.12
N LYS A 45 7.22 -5.36 0.93
CA LYS A 45 7.32 -5.49 2.39
C LYS A 45 6.13 -6.17 3.02
N VAL A 46 4.89 -5.88 2.63
CA VAL A 46 3.70 -6.56 3.19
C VAL A 46 3.72 -8.06 2.87
N LEU A 47 4.24 -8.46 1.72
CA LEU A 47 4.40 -9.87 1.37
C LEU A 47 5.53 -10.54 2.19
N ASN A 48 6.60 -9.81 2.52
CA ASN A 48 7.72 -10.31 3.33
C ASN A 48 7.47 -10.26 4.86
N ASP A 49 6.79 -9.22 5.37
CA ASP A 49 6.34 -9.07 6.77
C ASP A 49 5.12 -9.94 7.08
N ARG A 50 4.47 -10.48 6.04
CA ARG A 50 3.63 -11.69 6.17
C ARG A 50 4.46 -12.96 6.42
N GLY A 51 5.60 -12.83 7.10
CA GLY A 51 6.15 -13.91 7.90
C GLY A 51 5.03 -14.51 8.75
N ALA A 52 4.89 -15.84 8.67
CA ALA A 52 3.89 -16.70 9.31
C ALA A 52 2.54 -16.03 9.62
N LYS A 53 1.49 -16.37 8.84
CA LYS A 53 0.09 -16.03 9.13
C LYS A 53 -0.22 -16.23 10.63
N LYS A 54 -0.23 -15.16 11.43
CA LYS A 54 -0.77 -15.25 12.79
C LYS A 54 -2.27 -15.50 12.64
N LYS A 55 -2.72 -16.61 13.22
CA LYS A 55 -4.14 -16.99 13.23
C LYS A 55 -4.93 -15.85 13.87
N ALA A 56 -6.04 -15.46 13.25
CA ALA A 56 -6.97 -14.51 13.84
C ALA A 56 -7.38 -15.02 15.23
N GLY A 57 -7.05 -14.25 16.27
CA GLY A 57 -7.27 -14.62 17.68
C GLY A 57 -6.01 -14.84 18.53
N MET A 58 -4.80 -14.76 17.96
CA MET A 58 -3.57 -14.92 18.74
C MET A 58 -2.93 -13.56 19.07
N ILE A 59 -3.15 -13.08 20.30
CA ILE A 59 -2.34 -12.02 20.92
C ILE A 59 -1.12 -12.71 21.52
N GLU A 60 0.05 -12.54 20.90
CA GLU A 60 1.32 -12.92 21.54
C GLU A 60 1.68 -11.80 22.53
N LEU A 61 1.45 -12.06 23.82
CA LEU A 61 1.98 -11.27 24.92
C LEU A 61 3.45 -11.64 25.09
N ASP A 62 4.34 -10.69 24.86
CA ASP A 62 5.74 -10.85 25.21
C ASP A 62 5.86 -10.76 26.73
N THR A 63 6.13 -11.90 27.39
CA THR A 63 6.56 -11.93 28.79
C THR A 63 8.08 -12.00 28.84
N GLN A 64 8.76 -10.96 28.36
CA GLN A 64 10.08 -10.65 28.90
C GLN A 64 9.91 -10.40 30.39
N THR A 65 10.24 -11.43 31.15
CA THR A 65 10.13 -11.50 32.59
C THR A 65 11.39 -10.88 33.17
N ALA A 66 11.28 -9.70 33.76
CA ALA A 66 11.89 -9.29 35.03
C ALA A 66 11.34 -7.92 35.45
#